data_AF-A0A928HVK3-F1
#
_entry.id   AF-A0A928HVK3-F1
#
_cell.length_a   1.000
_cell.length_b   1.000
_cell.length_c   1.000
_cell.angle_alpha   90.00
_cell.angle_beta   90.00
_cell.angle_gamma   90.00
#
_symmetry.space_group_name_H-M   'P 1'
#
loop_
_entity.id
_entity.type
_entity.pdbx_description
1 polymer ?
#
loop_
_entity_poly.entity_id
_entity_poly.type
_entity_poly.pdbx_seq_one_letter_code
_entity_poly.pdbx_strand_id
1 'polypeptide(L)'
;MIRISLQFFAHKKGVGSTKNGRDSESKRLGVKKADGQAVIAGNILVRQRGTKIHPGNNVGIGSDDTLFALIDGTVKFEHITGGKKQVSVYAN
;
A
#
# COMPACT_ATOMS: atom_id res chain seq x y z
N MET A 1 67.01 1.89 26.52
CA MET A 1 65.66 1.27 26.62
C MET A 1 64.66 2.21 25.95
N ILE A 2 64.14 1.84 24.78
CA ILE A 2 63.27 2.71 23.98
C ILE A 2 61.85 2.66 24.58
N ARG A 3 61.36 3.82 25.05
CA ARG A 3 59.96 3.98 25.48
C ARG A 3 59.10 4.19 24.23
N ILE A 4 58.47 3.14 23.74
CA ILE A 4 57.45 3.26 22.69
C ILE A 4 56.17 3.80 23.34
N SER A 5 55.89 5.08 23.10
CA SER A 5 54.63 5.74 23.45
C SER A 5 53.52 5.20 22.55
N LEU A 6 52.79 4.22 23.06
CA LEU A 6 51.67 3.54 22.40
C LEU A 6 50.40 4.42 22.36
N GLN A 7 50.51 5.69 21.96
CA GLN A 7 49.44 6.68 22.06
C GLN A 7 49.15 7.38 20.73
N PHE A 8 49.23 6.64 19.61
CA PHE A 8 48.97 7.16 18.26
C PHE A 8 47.84 6.47 17.48
N PHE A 9 46.98 5.68 18.14
CA PHE A 9 45.77 5.16 17.49
C PHE A 9 44.50 5.50 18.27
N ALA A 10 44.21 6.79 18.36
CA ALA A 10 42.85 7.24 18.63
C ALA A 10 42.04 7.22 17.32
N HIS A 11 41.69 6.03 16.80
CA HIS A 11 40.50 5.95 15.96
C HIS A 11 39.32 6.29 16.86
N LYS A 12 38.50 7.28 16.47
CA LYS A 12 37.36 7.77 17.26
C LYS A 12 36.50 6.57 17.68
N LYS A 13 36.68 6.09 18.93
CA LYS A 13 36.09 4.86 19.49
C LYS A 13 34.58 4.98 19.78
N GLY A 14 33.96 6.05 19.30
CA GLY A 14 32.58 6.43 19.56
C GLY A 14 31.87 6.74 18.26
N VAL A 15 31.52 5.70 17.51
CA VAL A 15 30.41 5.77 16.56
C VAL A 15 29.22 5.14 17.27
N GLY A 16 28.18 5.93 17.52
CA GLY A 16 26.94 5.41 18.10
C GLY A 16 26.27 4.44 17.13
N SER A 17 25.82 3.29 17.63
CA SER A 17 24.94 2.42 16.85
C SER A 17 23.66 3.18 16.54
N THR A 18 23.25 3.26 15.27
CA THR A 18 21.97 3.87 14.91
C THR A 18 20.84 3.03 15.52
N LYS A 19 19.88 3.68 16.19
CA LYS A 19 18.77 3.04 16.93
C LYS A 19 17.44 3.08 16.16
N ASN A 20 17.49 3.06 14.83
CA ASN A 20 16.30 3.20 14.00
C ASN A 20 16.14 1.98 13.08
N GLY A 21 15.78 0.84 13.68
CA GLY A 21 15.47 -0.43 12.99
C GLY A 21 14.03 -0.89 13.24
N ARG A 22 13.08 0.06 13.33
CA ARG A 22 11.66 -0.25 13.53
C ARG A 22 10.95 -0.21 12.19
N ASP A 23 10.38 -1.34 11.79
CA ASP A 23 9.45 -1.41 10.66
C ASP A 23 8.08 -1.91 11.16
N SER A 24 7.03 -1.54 10.44
CA SER A 24 5.68 -2.00 10.71
C SER A 24 5.34 -3.20 9.84
N GLU A 25 4.55 -4.13 10.38
CA GLU A 25 4.07 -5.27 9.61
C GLU A 25 3.34 -4.85 8.33
N SER A 26 3.64 -5.54 7.22
CA SER A 26 2.99 -5.30 5.94
C SER A 26 1.48 -5.55 6.01
N LYS A 27 0.70 -4.55 5.60
CA LYS A 27 -0.77 -4.59 5.67
C LYS A 27 -1.44 -5.16 4.41
N ARG A 28 -0.66 -5.66 3.45
CA ARG A 28 -1.13 -6.28 2.19
C ARG A 28 -2.18 -5.43 1.45
N LEU A 29 -1.98 -4.10 1.42
CA LEU A 29 -2.82 -3.17 0.67
C LEU A 29 -2.67 -3.40 -0.85
N GLY A 30 -3.50 -2.74 -1.64
CA GLY A 30 -3.48 -2.77 -3.10
C GLY A 30 -4.70 -3.45 -3.72
N VAL A 31 -4.65 -3.55 -5.04
CA VAL A 31 -5.68 -4.15 -5.89
C VAL A 31 -5.74 -5.66 -5.66
N LYS A 32 -6.97 -6.20 -5.59
CA LYS A 32 -7.27 -7.63 -5.41
C LYS A 32 -7.93 -8.26 -6.63
N LYS A 33 -8.66 -7.46 -7.41
CA LYS A 33 -9.27 -7.84 -8.68
C LYS A 33 -8.83 -6.88 -9.78
N ALA A 34 -8.31 -7.44 -10.86
CA ALA A 34 -7.80 -6.65 -11.98
C ALA A 34 -8.93 -6.25 -12.95
N ASP A 35 -8.64 -5.32 -13.85
CA ASP A 35 -9.54 -4.92 -14.94
C ASP A 35 -9.95 -6.12 -15.79
N GLY A 36 -11.23 -6.23 -16.14
CA GLY A 36 -11.77 -7.31 -16.96
C GLY A 36 -12.01 -8.64 -16.22
N GLN A 37 -11.74 -8.73 -14.92
CA GLN A 37 -12.02 -9.95 -14.15
C GLN A 37 -13.48 -10.02 -13.71
N ALA A 38 -14.04 -11.24 -13.78
CA ALA A 38 -15.34 -11.54 -13.19
C ALA A 38 -15.26 -11.53 -11.66
N VAL A 39 -16.28 -10.96 -11.03
CA VAL A 39 -16.45 -10.85 -9.59
C VAL A 39 -17.87 -11.20 -9.20
N ILE A 40 -18.02 -11.72 -7.98
CA ILE A 40 -19.30 -11.86 -7.30
C ILE A 40 -19.52 -10.67 -6.36
N ALA A 41 -20.77 -10.41 -6.01
CA ALA A 41 -21.16 -9.46 -5.00
C ALA A 41 -20.45 -9.78 -3.68
N GLY A 42 -19.97 -8.74 -3.00
CA GLY A 42 -19.17 -8.84 -1.77
C GLY A 42 -17.67 -9.04 -1.99
N ASN A 43 -17.19 -9.32 -3.22
CA ASN A 43 -15.75 -9.44 -3.46
C ASN A 43 -15.03 -8.11 -3.20
N ILE A 44 -13.89 -8.19 -2.50
CA ILE A 44 -12.99 -7.06 -2.33
C ILE A 44 -12.27 -6.78 -3.65
N LEU A 45 -12.33 -5.53 -4.10
CA LEU A 45 -11.67 -5.04 -5.31
C LEU A 45 -10.32 -4.41 -4.99
N VAL A 46 -10.27 -3.53 -3.99
CA VAL A 46 -9.07 -2.78 -3.62
C VAL A 46 -9.05 -2.56 -2.10
N ARG A 47 -7.91 -2.85 -1.45
CA ARG A 47 -7.65 -2.39 -0.08
C ARG A 47 -6.72 -1.19 -0.12
N GLN A 48 -7.10 -0.08 0.49
CA GLN A 48 -6.33 1.16 0.43
C GLN A 48 -6.32 1.89 1.77
N ARG A 49 -5.58 3.00 1.83
CA ARG A 49 -5.62 3.98 2.92
C ARG A 49 -5.97 5.30 2.28
N GLY A 50 -7.09 5.88 2.70
CA GLY A 50 -7.76 6.93 1.95
C GLY A 50 -8.23 6.47 0.57
N THR A 51 -8.85 7.38 -0.16
CA THR A 51 -9.53 7.08 -1.42
C THR A 51 -8.66 7.39 -2.64
N LYS A 52 -7.62 6.57 -2.87
CA LYS A 52 -6.78 6.70 -4.08
C LYS A 52 -7.55 6.32 -5.34
N ILE A 53 -8.32 5.24 -5.24
CA ILE A 53 -9.31 4.83 -6.22
C ILE A 53 -10.68 5.07 -5.59
N HIS A 54 -11.56 5.70 -6.36
CA HIS A 54 -12.91 6.04 -5.91
C HIS A 54 -13.88 4.91 -6.25
N PRO A 55 -14.95 4.71 -5.45
CA PRO A 55 -16.04 3.84 -5.85
C PRO A 55 -16.74 4.44 -7.08
N GLY A 56 -16.91 3.63 -8.11
CA GLY A 56 -17.72 3.91 -9.29
C GLY A 56 -19.05 3.16 -9.23
N ASN A 57 -19.53 2.70 -10.39
CA ASN A 57 -20.82 2.04 -10.49
C ASN A 57 -20.81 0.68 -9.78
N ASN A 58 -21.81 0.41 -8.95
CA ASN A 58 -21.99 -0.86 -8.22
C ASN A 58 -20.80 -1.25 -7.34
N VAL A 59 -20.08 -0.27 -6.79
CA VAL A 59 -18.98 -0.48 -5.85
C VAL A 59 -19.26 0.27 -4.55
N GLY A 60 -19.16 -0.44 -3.42
CA GLY A 60 -19.25 0.13 -2.08
C GLY A 60 -17.88 0.46 -1.51
N ILE A 61 -17.85 1.34 -0.49
CA ILE A 61 -16.66 1.65 0.31
C ILE A 61 -16.90 1.26 1.77
N GLY A 62 -15.97 0.51 2.35
CA GLY A 62 -15.97 0.15 3.77
C GLY A 62 -15.41 1.26 4.65
N SER A 63 -15.55 1.11 5.98
CA SER A 63 -15.01 2.07 6.96
C SER A 63 -13.47 2.17 6.96
N ASP A 64 -12.78 1.16 6.41
CA ASP A 64 -11.32 1.14 6.25
C ASP A 64 -10.87 1.53 4.83
N ASP A 65 -11.74 2.18 4.06
CA ASP A 65 -11.58 2.59 2.66
C ASP A 65 -11.48 1.44 1.65
N THR A 66 -11.74 0.20 2.06
CA THR A 66 -11.77 -0.96 1.17
C THR A 66 -12.94 -0.86 0.20
N LEU A 67 -12.66 -1.06 -1.09
CA LEU A 67 -13.67 -1.11 -2.14
C LEU A 67 -14.14 -2.54 -2.39
N PHE A 68 -15.45 -2.74 -2.50
CA PHE A 68 -16.06 -4.05 -2.72
C PHE A 68 -17.20 -3.99 -3.75
N ALA A 69 -17.42 -5.10 -4.46
CA ALA A 69 -18.49 -5.22 -5.45
C ALA A 69 -19.87 -5.33 -4.77
N LEU A 70 -20.87 -4.61 -5.28
CA LEU A 70 -22.26 -4.72 -4.83
C LEU A 70 -23.06 -5.74 -5.65
N ILE A 71 -22.61 -6.03 -6.87
CA ILE A 71 -23.25 -6.97 -7.80
C ILE A 71 -22.22 -7.93 -8.39
N ASP A 72 -22.71 -9.02 -8.96
CA ASP A 72 -21.92 -9.89 -9.82
C ASP A 72 -21.67 -9.20 -11.18
N GLY A 73 -20.49 -9.38 -11.76
CA GLY A 73 -20.15 -8.76 -13.03
C GLY A 73 -18.66 -8.69 -13.31
N THR A 74 -18.27 -7.77 -14.18
CA THR A 74 -16.88 -7.55 -14.59
C THR A 74 -16.35 -6.22 -14.05
N VAL A 75 -15.15 -6.25 -13.50
CA VAL A 75 -14.47 -5.07 -12.93
C VAL A 75 -13.94 -4.17 -14.05
N LYS A 76 -14.18 -2.87 -13.93
CA LYS A 76 -13.65 -1.83 -14.81
C LYS A 76 -12.94 -0.74 -14.03
N PHE A 77 -11.67 -0.47 -14.33
CA PHE A 77 -10.95 0.70 -13.82
C PHE A 77 -11.01 1.85 -14.82
N GLU A 78 -11.42 3.01 -14.34
CA GLU A 78 -11.70 4.18 -15.18
C GLU A 78 -11.02 5.43 -14.62
N HIS A 79 -10.74 6.36 -15.52
CA HIS A 79 -10.26 7.69 -15.16
C HIS A 79 -11.44 8.64 -15.01
N ILE A 80 -11.44 9.44 -13.94
CA ILE A 80 -12.40 10.51 -13.71
C ILE A 80 -11.71 11.87 -13.86
N THR A 81 -12.53 12.92 -13.97
CA THR A 81 -12.07 14.31 -14.10
C THR A 81 -11.09 14.69 -12.99
N GLY A 82 -10.06 15.45 -13.35
CA GLY A 82 -9.03 15.88 -12.41
C GLY A 82 -7.98 14.81 -12.07
N GLY A 83 -7.78 13.81 -12.95
CA GLY A 83 -6.69 12.84 -12.85
C GLY A 83 -6.89 11.76 -11.78
N LYS A 84 -8.05 11.73 -11.13
CA LYS A 84 -8.42 10.69 -10.17
C LYS A 84 -8.87 9.42 -10.92
N LYS A 85 -8.85 8.28 -10.23
CA LYS A 85 -9.30 6.99 -10.77
C LYS A 85 -10.50 6.48 -9.99
N GLN A 86 -11.38 5.74 -10.66
CA GLN A 86 -12.48 5.01 -10.03
C GLN A 86 -12.48 3.55 -10.47
N VAL A 87 -13.20 2.71 -9.73
CA VAL A 87 -13.46 1.32 -10.10
C VAL A 87 -14.96 1.07 -10.09
N SER A 88 -15.45 0.48 -11.16
CA SER A 88 -16.85 0.14 -11.40
C SER A 88 -17.00 -1.36 -11.61
N VAL A 89 -18.19 -1.91 -11.34
CA VAL A 89 -18.56 -3.27 -11.71
C VAL A 89 -19.79 -3.20 -12.61
N TYR A 90 -19.66 -3.78 -13.80
CA TYR A 90 -20.75 -3.86 -14.78
C TYR A 90 -21.28 -5.28 -14.83
N ALA A 91 -22.60 -5.43 -14.79
CA ALA A 91 -23.23 -6.73 -14.97
C ALA A 91 -22.82 -7.33 -16.33
N ASN A 92 -22.62 -8.64 -16.36
CA ASN A 92 -22.42 -9.40 -17.59
C ASN A 92 -23.76 -9.75 -18.23
#